data_AF-A0A7W2YA41-F1
#
_entry.id   AF-A0A7W2YA41-F1
#
_cell.length_a   1.000
_cell.length_b   1.000
_cell.length_c   1.000
_cell.angle_alpha   90.00
_cell.angle_beta   90.00
_cell.angle_gamma   90.00
#
_symmetry.space_group_name_H-M   'P 1'
#
loop_
_entity.id
_entity.type
_entity.pdbx_description
1 polymer ?
#
loop_
_entity_poly.entity_id
_entity_poly.type
_entity_poly.pdbx_seq_one_letter_code
_entity_poly.pdbx_strand_id
1 'polypeptide(L)'
;MNCPECNHEFGYLHLDKLEQVGKLTEFECPNCGQRLNNRPIKEITQKANWYIYGGLTLFVLLLLINYLIYGDQVKGIIKYLLISVGSASCLLGYLQYGKLDRKINYEKVV
;
A
#
# COMPACT_ATOMS: atom_id res chain seq x y z
N MET A 1 -3.56 7.13 -14.44
CA MET A 1 -3.02 8.10 -13.44
C MET A 1 -2.92 9.44 -14.11
N ASN A 2 -3.42 10.50 -13.50
CA ASN A 2 -3.67 11.75 -14.22
C ASN A 2 -2.78 12.89 -13.71
N CYS A 3 -2.32 13.75 -14.61
CA CYS A 3 -1.70 15.02 -14.20
C CYS A 3 -2.78 15.92 -13.59
N PRO A 4 -2.56 16.51 -12.40
CA PRO A 4 -3.52 17.41 -11.77
C PRO A 4 -3.74 18.72 -12.54
N GLU A 5 -2.82 19.11 -13.43
CA GLU A 5 -2.92 20.36 -14.22
C GLU A 5 -3.63 20.14 -15.56
N CYS A 6 -3.12 19.20 -16.38
CA CYS A 6 -3.66 19.01 -17.73
C CYS A 6 -4.68 17.86 -17.83
N ASN A 7 -4.95 17.13 -16.73
CA ASN A 7 -5.79 15.93 -16.69
C ASN A 7 -5.40 14.83 -17.69
N HIS A 8 -4.23 14.93 -18.31
CA HIS A 8 -3.74 13.92 -19.22
C HIS A 8 -3.44 12.64 -18.44
N GLU A 9 -3.96 11.52 -18.92
CA GLU A 9 -3.72 10.21 -18.34
C GLU A 9 -2.43 9.63 -18.93
N PHE A 10 -1.48 9.26 -18.07
CA PHE A 10 -0.27 8.57 -18.47
C PHE A 10 0.19 7.59 -17.37
N GLY A 11 0.69 6.45 -17.82
CA GLY A 11 1.28 5.43 -16.94
C GLY A 11 2.76 5.68 -16.66
N TYR A 12 3.33 4.93 -15.71
CA TYR A 12 4.75 5.00 -15.33
C TYR A 12 5.75 4.75 -16.47
N LEU A 13 5.29 4.13 -17.56
CA LEU A 13 6.11 3.80 -18.74
C LEU A 13 6.46 5.01 -19.61
N HIS A 14 5.78 6.15 -19.42
CA HIS A 14 5.98 7.38 -20.20
C HIS A 14 6.52 8.53 -19.34
N LEU A 15 7.26 8.21 -18.27
CA LEU A 15 7.83 9.21 -17.37
C LEU A 15 9.23 9.58 -17.83
N ASP A 16 9.38 10.79 -18.34
CA ASP A 16 10.69 11.37 -18.64
C ASP A 16 11.26 12.07 -17.38
N LYS A 17 12.60 12.12 -17.29
CA LYS A 17 13.35 12.80 -16.22
C LYS A 17 12.98 12.34 -14.80
N LEU A 18 13.02 11.03 -14.59
CA LEU A 18 12.84 10.41 -13.27
C LEU A 18 13.99 10.79 -12.33
N GLU A 19 13.68 11.54 -11.28
CA GLU A 19 14.63 11.90 -10.22
C GLU A 19 14.16 11.29 -8.89
N GLN A 20 15.04 10.55 -8.21
CA GLN A 20 14.76 10.07 -6.86
C GLN A 20 15.10 11.15 -5.84
N VAL A 21 14.07 11.73 -5.22
CA VAL A 21 14.21 12.73 -4.16
C VAL A 21 13.85 12.07 -2.83
N GLY A 22 14.89 11.53 -2.18
CA GLY A 22 14.77 10.79 -0.92
C GLY A 22 13.91 9.53 -1.07
N LYS A 23 12.68 9.57 -0.56
CA LYS A 23 11.70 8.48 -0.67
C LYS A 23 10.74 8.66 -1.85
N LEU A 24 10.73 9.80 -2.52
CA LEU A 24 9.79 10.10 -3.58
C LEU A 24 10.49 9.98 -4.94
N THR A 25 9.67 9.81 -5.97
CA THR A 25 10.11 9.93 -7.36
C THR A 25 9.41 11.12 -7.95
N GLU A 26 10.21 12.06 -8.41
CA GLU A 26 9.77 13.24 -9.13
C GLU A 26 9.99 13.02 -10.63
N PHE A 27 9.13 13.59 -11.45
CA PHE A 27 9.18 13.48 -12.90
C PHE A 27 8.43 14.65 -13.55
N GLU A 28 8.62 14.87 -14.84
CA GLU A 28 7.85 15.87 -15.59
C GLU A 28 6.67 15.23 -16.31
N CYS A 29 5.53 15.93 -16.34
CA CYS A 29 4.39 15.51 -17.16
C CYS A 29 4.75 15.66 -18.65
N PRO A 30 4.60 14.62 -19.49
CA PRO A 30 4.98 14.68 -20.90
C PRO A 30 4.13 15.68 -21.72
N ASN A 31 2.93 16.03 -21.25
CA ASN A 31 2.02 16.92 -21.98
C ASN A 31 2.17 18.40 -21.59
N CYS A 32 2.35 18.72 -20.30
CA CYS A 32 2.42 20.11 -19.83
C CYS A 32 3.77 20.50 -19.22
N GLY A 33 4.74 19.58 -19.12
CA GLY A 33 6.05 19.84 -18.51
C GLY A 33 6.03 20.08 -17.01
N GLN A 34 4.87 20.00 -16.36
CA GLN A 34 4.75 20.22 -14.92
C GLN A 34 5.52 19.15 -14.14
N ARG A 35 6.34 19.58 -13.17
CA ARG A 35 7.03 18.68 -12.24
C ARG A 35 6.02 18.11 -11.24
N LEU A 36 5.99 16.78 -11.15
CA LEU A 36 5.05 15.97 -10.39
C LEU A 36 5.81 14.98 -9.50
N ASN A 37 5.15 14.49 -8.45
CA ASN A 37 5.68 13.46 -7.57
C ASN A 37 4.69 12.29 -7.36
N ASN A 38 5.21 11.15 -6.91
CA ASN A 38 4.45 9.94 -6.61
C ASN A 38 4.03 9.78 -5.14
N ARG A 39 4.06 10.85 -4.33
CA ARG A 39 3.69 10.82 -2.91
C ARG A 39 2.33 10.18 -2.62
N PRO A 40 1.21 10.55 -3.28
CA PRO A 40 -0.09 9.97 -2.94
C PRO A 40 -0.12 8.46 -3.17
N ILE A 41 0.56 7.97 -4.22
CA ILE A 41 0.70 6.54 -4.48
C ILE A 41 1.47 5.88 -3.35
N LYS A 42 2.62 6.47 -2.99
CA LYS A 42 3.48 5.92 -1.95
C LYS A 42 2.76 5.85 -0.60
N GLU A 43 1.98 6.85 -0.23
CA GLU A 43 1.19 6.85 1.02
C GLU A 43 0.13 5.74 1.03
N ILE A 44 -0.56 5.53 -0.10
CA ILE A 44 -1.55 4.46 -0.22
C ILE A 44 -0.88 3.09 -0.12
N THR A 45 0.18 2.85 -0.89
CA THR A 45 0.93 1.60 -0.88
C THR A 45 1.55 1.33 0.49
N GLN A 46 2.10 2.34 1.16
CA GLN A 46 2.66 2.20 2.51
C GLN A 46 1.59 1.79 3.53
N LYS A 47 0.40 2.40 3.48
CA LYS A 47 -0.73 2.01 4.35
C LYS A 47 -1.20 0.58 4.05
N ALA A 48 -1.29 0.21 2.77
CA ALA A 48 -1.69 -1.14 2.38
C ALA A 48 -0.68 -2.19 2.87
N ASN A 49 0.61 -1.92 2.68
CA ASN A 49 1.70 -2.76 3.18
C ASN A 49 1.67 -2.87 4.70
N TRP A 50 1.38 -1.79 5.42
CA TRP A 50 1.24 -1.82 6.87
C TRP A 50 0.13 -2.79 7.32
N TYR A 51 -1.03 -2.79 6.67
CA TYR A 51 -2.11 -3.73 6.99
C TYR A 51 -1.74 -5.19 6.69
N ILE A 52 -1.10 -5.43 5.55
CA ILE A 52 -0.73 -6.79 5.11
C ILE A 52 0.40 -7.34 5.99
N TYR A 53 1.53 -6.64 6.07
CA TYR A 53 2.70 -7.08 6.83
C TYR A 53 2.46 -7.01 8.34
N GLY A 54 1.74 -5.99 8.82
CA GLY A 54 1.32 -5.92 10.22
C GLY A 54 0.35 -7.03 10.60
N GLY A 55 -0.55 -7.40 9.69
CA GLY A 55 -1.41 -8.57 9.85
C GLY A 55 -0.62 -9.88 9.92
N LEU A 56 0.34 -10.06 9.01
CA LEU A 56 1.22 -11.22 8.98
C LEU A 56 2.05 -11.36 10.26
N THR A 57 2.66 -10.27 10.73
CA THR A 57 3.45 -10.29 11.97
C THR A 57 2.57 -10.61 13.18
N LEU A 58 1.37 -10.04 13.27
CA LEU A 58 0.41 -10.38 14.33
C LEU A 58 0.00 -11.86 14.27
N PHE A 59 -0.23 -12.38 13.07
CA PHE A 59 -0.58 -13.78 12.85
C PHE A 59 0.52 -14.73 13.32
N VAL A 60 1.78 -14.46 12.95
CA VAL A 60 2.94 -15.23 13.41
C VAL A 60 3.11 -15.14 14.92
N LEU A 61 2.90 -13.96 15.51
CA LEU A 61 2.98 -13.75 16.95
C LEU A 61 1.89 -14.54 17.69
N LEU A 62 0.66 -14.60 17.17
CA LEU A 62 -0.42 -15.42 17.72
C LEU A 62 -0.10 -16.92 17.65
N LEU A 63 0.49 -17.39 16.55
CA LEU A 63 0.95 -18.78 16.44
C LEU A 63 2.05 -19.10 17.45
N LEU A 64 3.01 -18.19 17.65
CA LEU A 64 4.06 -18.35 18.65
C LEU A 64 3.45 -18.43 20.07
N ILE A 65 2.51 -17.55 20.40
CA ILE A 65 1.81 -17.57 21.69
C ILE A 65 1.04 -18.89 21.88
N ASN A 66 0.34 -19.37 20.83
CA ASN A 66 -0.34 -20.67 20.90
C ASN A 66 0.64 -21.79 21.20
N TYR A 67 1.77 -21.82 20.49
CA TYR A 67 2.80 -22.84 20.67
C TYR A 67 3.38 -22.82 22.09
N LEU A 68 3.64 -21.65 22.65
CA LEU A 68 4.19 -21.52 24.00
C LEU A 68 3.21 -21.96 25.10
N ILE A 69 1.89 -21.74 24.93
CA ILE A 69 0.89 -22.03 25.95
C ILE A 69 0.32 -23.45 25.82
N TYR A 70 0.08 -23.89 24.59
CA TYR A 70 -0.69 -25.11 24.28
C TYR A 70 0.14 -26.15 23.52
N GLY A 71 1.42 -25.88 23.24
CA GLY A 71 2.27 -26.74 22.43
C GLY A 71 1.74 -26.85 21.00
N ASP A 72 1.71 -28.07 20.46
CA ASP A 72 1.28 -28.31 19.09
C ASP A 72 -0.26 -28.29 18.89
N GLN A 73 -1.01 -28.15 19.99
CA GLN A 73 -2.47 -28.09 19.93
C GLN A 73 -2.93 -26.65 19.69
N VAL A 74 -3.66 -26.42 18.59
CA VAL A 74 -4.31 -25.14 18.31
C VAL A 74 -5.68 -25.12 18.97
N LYS A 75 -5.84 -24.31 20.02
CA LYS A 75 -7.14 -24.17 20.70
C LYS A 75 -8.17 -23.56 19.75
N GLY A 76 -9.43 -24.03 19.84
CA GLY A 76 -10.51 -23.55 18.96
C GLY A 76 -10.66 -22.02 18.94
N ILE A 77 -10.53 -21.36 20.10
CA ILE A 77 -10.59 -19.88 20.21
C ILE A 77 -9.47 -19.21 19.40
N ILE A 78 -8.25 -19.73 19.48
CA ILE A 78 -7.10 -19.18 18.77
C ILE A 78 -7.25 -19.39 17.26
N LYS A 79 -7.80 -20.52 16.83
CA LYS A 79 -8.11 -20.78 15.41
C LYS A 79 -9.02 -19.70 14.83
N TYR A 80 -10.09 -19.32 15.53
CA TYR A 80 -11.00 -18.26 15.06
C TYR A 80 -10.32 -16.88 15.03
N LEU A 81 -9.47 -16.59 16.01
CA LEU A 81 -8.65 -15.38 16.05
C LEU A 81 -7.69 -15.29 14.87
N LEU A 82 -7.01 -16.40 14.52
CA LEU A 82 -6.10 -16.45 13.38
C LEU A 82 -6.84 -16.18 12.06
N ILE A 83 -8.01 -16.78 11.88
CA ILE A 83 -8.85 -16.57 10.68
C ILE A 83 -9.34 -15.11 10.61
N SER A 84 -9.82 -14.54 11.73
CA SER A 84 -10.36 -13.18 11.75
C SER A 84 -9.27 -12.13 11.50
N VAL A 85 -8.09 -12.29 12.12
CA VAL A 85 -6.94 -11.40 11.89
C VAL A 85 -6.50 -11.47 10.43
N GLY A 86 -6.28 -12.67 9.89
CA GLY A 86 -5.82 -12.84 8.51
C GLY A 86 -6.80 -12.24 7.50
N SER A 87 -8.09 -12.55 7.64
CA SER A 87 -9.13 -12.05 6.75
C SER A 87 -9.32 -10.53 6.85
N ALA A 88 -9.33 -9.95 8.05
CA ALA A 88 -9.45 -8.51 8.25
C ALA A 88 -8.26 -7.75 7.67
N SER A 89 -7.03 -8.22 7.92
CA SER A 89 -5.81 -7.59 7.38
C SER A 89 -5.77 -7.61 5.86
N CYS A 90 -6.13 -8.74 5.24
CA CYS A 90 -6.22 -8.85 3.79
C CYS A 90 -7.32 -7.94 3.22
N LEU A 91 -8.49 -7.87 3.86
CA LEU A 91 -9.59 -7.00 3.43
C LEU A 91 -9.19 -5.52 3.51
N LEU A 92 -8.55 -5.09 4.59
CA LEU A 92 -8.07 -3.71 4.75
C LEU A 92 -6.99 -3.37 3.72
N GLY A 93 -6.06 -4.29 3.46
CA GLY A 93 -5.07 -4.17 2.39
C GLY A 93 -5.75 -4.00 1.02
N TYR A 94 -6.72 -4.85 0.69
CA TYR A 94 -7.49 -4.79 -0.56
C TYR A 94 -8.27 -3.47 -0.71
N LEU A 95 -8.98 -3.02 0.33
CA LEU A 95 -9.70 -1.75 0.32
C LEU A 95 -8.76 -0.56 0.14
N GLN A 96 -7.56 -0.64 0.70
CA GLN A 96 -6.55 0.40 0.52
C GLN A 96 -5.99 0.39 -0.91
N TYR A 97 -5.75 -0.78 -1.50
CA TYR A 97 -5.39 -0.89 -2.92
C TYR A 97 -6.50 -0.41 -3.86
N GLY A 98 -7.77 -0.65 -3.54
CA GLY A 98 -8.90 -0.15 -4.31
C GLY A 98 -9.00 1.38 -4.38
N LYS A 99 -8.29 2.12 -3.50
CA LYS A 99 -8.16 3.57 -3.61
C LYS A 99 -7.22 3.99 -4.74
N LEU A 100 -6.27 3.14 -5.15
CA LEU A 100 -5.41 3.43 -6.29
C LEU A 100 -6.20 3.52 -7.60
N ASP A 101 -7.20 2.65 -7.77
CA ASP A 101 -8.01 2.60 -8.99
C ASP A 101 -8.99 3.78 -9.10
N ARG A 102 -9.48 4.30 -7.97
CA ARG A 102 -10.60 5.23 -7.96
C ARG A 102 -10.25 6.70 -8.13
N LYS A 103 -9.01 7.11 -7.84
CA LYS A 103 -8.53 8.50 -8.00
C LYS A 103 -7.05 8.59 -7.61
N ILE A 104 -6.16 8.55 -8.60
CA ILE A 104 -4.79 8.99 -8.40
C ILE A 104 -4.49 10.10 -9.40
N ASN A 105 -4.53 11.31 -8.86
CA ASN A 105 -3.78 12.42 -9.41
C ASN A 105 -2.40 12.40 -8.76
N TYR A 106 -1.37 12.65 -9.56
CA TYR A 106 -0.05 12.94 -9.01
C TYR A 106 -0.07 14.27 -8.24
N GLU A 107 0.86 14.48 -7.33
CA GLU A 107 0.98 15.75 -6.61
C GLU A 107 1.97 16.66 -7.36
N LYS A 108 1.67 17.95 -7.43
CA LYS A 108 2.55 18.97 -8.03
C LYS A 108 3.70 19.29 -7.09
N VAL A 109 4.93 19.31 -7.61
CA VAL A 109 6.09 19.83 -6.89
C VAL A 109 6.08 21.34 -7.06
N VAL A 110 6.09 22.09 -5.95
CA VAL A 110 6.10 23.57 -5.92
C VAL A 110 7.52 24.08 -6.16
#